data_AF-A0A099NYQ8-F1
#
_entry.id   AF-A0A099NYQ8-F1
#
_cell.length_a   1.000
_cell.length_b   1.000
_cell.length_c   1.000
_cell.angle_alpha   90.00
_cell.angle_beta   90.00
_cell.angle_gamma   90.00
#
_symmetry.space_group_name_H-M   'P 1'
#
loop_
_entity.id
_entity.type
_entity.pdbx_description
1 polymer ?
#
loop_
_entity_poly.entity_id
_entity_poly.type
_entity_poly.pdbx_seq_one_letter_code
_entity_poly.pdbx_strand_id
1 'polypeptide(L)'
;MTKRLTVSRLKELQERDSSHHVSLRESLWKYLNDDMHTDFEKEILALKPNDCLIVQKYTSVQSFPIENRPHLKEVSVATLYSEHPLREFHKRILKGTSELDQKKLVIVKEQLLKIDTLPVLVFIHGLGGQMSQFEPILQELRNCSDMFAIDLPGFGNSKRPSRNDPSKTLKFSSLS
;
A
#
# COMPACT_ATOMS: atom_id res chain seq x y z
N MET A 1 -5.18 -15.63 8.51
CA MET A 1 -6.63 -15.94 8.61
C MET A 1 -7.40 -14.64 8.38
N THR A 2 -7.81 -14.38 7.14
CA THR A 2 -8.61 -13.19 6.79
C THR A 2 -10.01 -13.42 7.37
N LYS A 3 -10.36 -12.76 8.48
CA LYS A 3 -11.74 -12.78 8.98
C LYS A 3 -12.62 -12.22 7.86
N ARG A 4 -13.51 -13.05 7.29
CA ARG A 4 -14.60 -12.53 6.45
C ARG A 4 -15.49 -11.70 7.37
N LEU A 5 -15.34 -10.38 7.30
CA LEU A 5 -16.19 -9.45 8.02
C LEU A 5 -17.52 -9.34 7.29
N THR A 6 -18.60 -9.68 7.98
CA THR A 6 -19.97 -9.52 7.50
C THR A 6 -20.39 -8.07 7.67
N VAL A 7 -21.10 -7.50 6.69
CA VAL A 7 -21.65 -6.11 6.74
C VAL A 7 -22.37 -5.83 8.07
N SER A 8 -23.04 -6.84 8.63
CA SER A 8 -23.69 -6.77 9.94
C SER A 8 -22.76 -6.36 11.08
N ARG A 9 -21.52 -6.88 11.10
CA ARG A 9 -20.53 -6.56 12.14
C ARG A 9 -20.06 -5.11 12.07
N LEU A 10 -19.87 -4.59 10.85
CA LEU A 10 -19.49 -3.19 10.65
C LEU A 10 -20.62 -2.26 11.12
N LYS A 11 -21.87 -2.63 10.85
CA LYS A 11 -23.05 -1.87 11.30
C LYS A 11 -23.14 -1.82 12.83
N GLU A 12 -22.96 -2.96 13.50
CA GLU A 12 -22.93 -3.02 14.98
C GLU A 12 -21.83 -2.12 15.57
N LEU A 13 -20.63 -2.15 14.99
CA LEU A 13 -19.51 -1.33 15.46
C LEU A 13 -19.79 0.16 15.23
N GLN A 14 -20.36 0.53 14.08
CA GLN A 14 -20.75 1.90 13.78
C GLN A 14 -21.83 2.43 14.75
N GLU A 15 -22.85 1.63 15.05
CA GLU A 15 -23.91 2.01 16.00
C GLU A 15 -23.37 2.19 17.42
N ARG A 16 -22.45 1.30 17.85
CA ARG A 16 -21.77 1.43 19.14
C ARG A 16 -20.91 2.68 19.22
N ASP A 17 -20.17 2.98 18.18
CA ASP A 17 -19.28 4.14 18.13
C ASP A 17 -20.07 5.45 18.10
N SER A 18 -21.16 5.49 17.32
CA SER A 18 -22.05 6.67 17.20
C SER A 18 -22.77 6.99 18.50
N SER A 19 -23.01 6.00 19.35
CA SER A 19 -23.69 6.16 20.65
C SER A 19 -22.73 6.42 21.81
N HIS A 20 -21.42 6.26 21.60
CA HIS A 20 -20.40 6.39 22.63
C HIS A 20 -19.74 7.77 22.59
N HIS A 21 -19.95 8.57 23.64
CA HIS A 21 -19.20 9.81 23.82
C HIS A 21 -17.94 9.54 24.64
N VAL A 22 -16.78 9.81 24.03
CA VAL A 22 -15.47 9.62 24.65
C VAL A 22 -15.26 10.67 25.75
N SER A 23 -14.90 10.25 26.96
CA SER A 23 -14.58 11.18 28.04
C SER A 23 -13.22 11.87 27.80
N LEU A 24 -13.00 13.06 28.39
CA LEU A 24 -11.71 13.77 28.29
C LEU A 24 -10.52 12.90 28.75
N ARG A 25 -10.73 12.06 29.79
CA ARG A 25 -9.70 11.16 30.32
C ARG A 25 -9.36 10.06 29.30
N GLU A 26 -10.36 9.48 28.66
CA GLU A 26 -10.16 8.47 27.62
C GLU A 26 -9.51 9.08 26.38
N SER A 27 -9.91 10.28 25.95
CA SER A 27 -9.27 10.98 24.83
C SER A 27 -7.80 11.30 25.11
N LEU A 28 -7.47 11.76 26.32
CA LEU A 28 -6.08 11.99 26.74
C LEU A 28 -5.29 10.67 26.78
N TRP A 29 -5.88 9.59 27.30
CA TRP A 29 -5.24 8.28 27.34
C TRP A 29 -4.98 7.73 25.93
N LYS A 30 -5.97 7.86 25.03
CA LYS A 30 -5.84 7.47 23.61
C LYS A 30 -4.74 8.26 22.91
N TYR A 31 -4.72 9.57 23.10
CA TYR A 31 -3.69 10.46 22.54
C TYR A 31 -2.28 10.07 23.00
N LEU A 32 -2.07 9.82 24.30
CA LEU A 32 -0.77 9.41 24.84
C LEU A 32 -0.27 8.07 24.27
N ASN A 33 -1.21 7.17 23.95
CA ASN A 33 -0.94 5.85 23.38
C ASN A 33 -0.91 5.81 21.85
N ASP A 34 -1.11 6.94 21.17
CA ASP A 34 -1.19 7.01 19.69
C ASP A 34 -2.34 6.14 19.13
N ASP A 35 -3.42 5.97 19.91
CA ASP A 35 -4.59 5.14 19.57
C ASP A 35 -5.85 6.00 19.44
N MET A 36 -5.83 6.89 18.44
CA MET A 36 -6.93 7.83 18.18
C MET A 36 -8.09 7.19 17.42
N HIS A 37 -7.93 5.97 16.92
CA HIS A 37 -8.92 5.30 16.11
C HIS A 37 -9.98 4.57 16.94
N THR A 38 -11.20 4.59 16.45
CA THR A 38 -12.29 3.80 17.04
C THR A 38 -12.21 2.34 16.60
N ASP A 39 -12.91 1.44 17.29
CA ASP A 39 -12.91 0.02 16.92
C ASP A 39 -13.49 -0.20 15.52
N PHE A 40 -14.45 0.64 15.11
CA PHE A 40 -14.99 0.66 13.76
C PHE A 40 -13.94 1.09 12.73
N GLU A 41 -13.23 2.19 12.98
CA GLU A 41 -12.17 2.69 12.11
C GLU A 41 -11.02 1.68 11.97
N LYS A 42 -10.61 1.03 13.06
CA LYS A 42 -9.57 0.00 13.04
C LYS A 42 -9.95 -1.17 12.12
N GLU A 43 -11.20 -1.61 12.17
CA GLU A 43 -11.71 -2.67 11.30
C GLU A 43 -11.82 -2.21 9.84
N ILE A 44 -12.21 -0.95 9.59
CA ILE A 44 -12.16 -0.37 8.24
C ILE A 44 -10.74 -0.31 7.72
N LEU A 45 -9.79 0.22 8.48
CA LEU A 45 -8.39 0.35 8.08
C LEU A 45 -7.74 -1.01 7.84
N ALA A 46 -8.15 -2.04 8.58
CA ALA A 46 -7.72 -3.42 8.33
C ALA A 46 -8.23 -3.97 6.99
N LEU A 47 -9.39 -3.51 6.50
CA LEU A 47 -9.98 -3.90 5.21
C LEU A 47 -9.52 -3.01 4.04
N LYS A 48 -9.50 -1.71 4.27
CA LYS A 48 -9.21 -0.63 3.33
C LYS A 48 -8.15 0.29 3.94
N PRO A 49 -6.87 -0.07 3.82
CA PRO A 49 -5.78 0.72 4.39
C PRO A 49 -5.48 2.00 3.60
N ASN A 50 -6.15 2.24 2.47
CA ASN A 50 -5.94 3.44 1.66
C ASN A 50 -7.24 3.80 0.92
N ASP A 51 -7.53 5.09 0.80
CA ASP A 51 -8.68 5.60 0.05
C ASP A 51 -8.50 5.49 -1.47
N CYS A 52 -7.24 5.50 -1.93
CA CYS A 52 -6.89 5.35 -3.33
C CYS A 52 -6.92 3.88 -3.75
N LEU A 53 -7.83 3.54 -4.68
CA LEU A 53 -8.07 2.14 -5.09
C LEU A 53 -6.86 1.49 -5.77
N ILE A 54 -6.11 2.25 -6.59
CA ILE A 54 -4.92 1.70 -7.27
C ILE A 54 -3.83 1.41 -6.25
N VAL A 55 -3.62 2.31 -5.29
CA VAL A 55 -2.67 2.11 -4.19
C VAL A 55 -3.12 0.93 -3.35
N GLN A 56 -4.38 0.88 -2.92
CA GLN A 56 -4.91 -0.22 -2.12
C GLN A 56 -4.72 -1.60 -2.79
N LYS A 57 -4.96 -1.69 -4.11
CA LYS A 57 -4.92 -2.96 -4.84
C LYS A 57 -3.50 -3.49 -5.08
N TYR A 58 -2.56 -2.60 -5.40
CA TYR A 58 -1.21 -2.99 -5.84
C TYR A 58 -0.13 -2.78 -4.78
N THR A 59 -0.48 -2.22 -3.61
CA THR A 59 0.47 -2.01 -2.53
C THR A 59 0.67 -3.26 -1.69
N SER A 60 1.93 -3.53 -1.36
CA SER A 60 2.34 -4.53 -0.38
C SER A 60 3.36 -3.91 0.58
N VAL A 61 3.20 -4.19 1.87
CA VAL A 61 4.20 -3.81 2.87
C VAL A 61 5.25 -4.90 2.92
N GLN A 62 6.48 -4.55 2.57
CA GLN A 62 7.63 -5.43 2.62
C GLN A 62 8.54 -4.99 3.77
N SER A 63 9.14 -5.94 4.48
CA SER A 63 10.06 -5.65 5.58
C SER A 63 11.43 -6.19 5.24
N PHE A 64 12.44 -5.34 5.36
CA PHE A 64 13.82 -5.63 5.03
C PHE A 64 14.66 -5.61 6.30
N PRO A 65 15.39 -6.68 6.63
CA PRO A 65 16.33 -6.66 7.74
C PRO A 65 17.50 -5.72 7.43
N ILE A 66 17.94 -4.96 8.42
CA ILE A 66 19.13 -4.12 8.31
C ILE A 66 20.24 -4.74 9.13
N GLU A 67 21.29 -5.16 8.44
CA GLU A 67 22.50 -5.66 9.07
C GLU A 67 23.36 -4.49 9.61
N ASN A 68 24.18 -4.78 10.62
CA ASN A 68 25.16 -3.85 11.18
C ASN A 68 24.63 -2.57 11.84
N ARG A 69 23.34 -2.53 12.24
CA ARG A 69 22.81 -1.45 13.08
C ARG A 69 22.17 -1.99 14.37
N PRO A 70 22.70 -1.62 15.56
CA PRO A 70 22.17 -2.14 16.83
C PRO A 70 20.78 -1.59 17.17
N HIS A 71 20.42 -0.43 16.62
CA HIS A 71 19.19 0.30 16.94
C HIS A 71 18.06 0.10 15.94
N LEU A 72 18.37 -0.28 14.69
CA LEU A 72 17.39 -0.43 13.61
C LEU A 72 17.55 -1.82 13.00
N LYS A 73 16.73 -2.77 13.45
CA LYS A 73 16.82 -4.18 13.03
C LYS A 73 16.12 -4.46 11.70
N GLU A 74 15.04 -3.74 11.42
CA GLU A 74 14.23 -3.91 10.22
C GLU A 74 13.65 -2.56 9.80
N VAL A 75 13.43 -2.42 8.49
CA VAL A 75 12.68 -1.31 7.90
C VAL A 75 11.55 -1.89 7.07
N SER A 76 10.32 -1.51 7.43
CA SER A 76 9.13 -1.85 6.68
C SER A 76 8.72 -0.71 5.77
N VAL A 77 8.50 -1.03 4.50
CA VAL A 77 8.18 -0.07 3.46
C VAL A 77 6.97 -0.57 2.66
N ALA A 78 6.00 0.30 2.44
CA ALA A 78 4.94 0.08 1.48
C ALA A 78 5.46 0.34 0.07
N THR A 79 5.29 -0.66 -0.78
CA THR A 79 5.71 -0.65 -2.18
C THR A 79 4.50 -0.97 -3.04
N LEU A 80 4.35 -0.27 -4.16
CA LEU A 80 3.37 -0.59 -5.20
C LEU A 80 4.12 -1.06 -6.41
N TYR A 81 3.67 -2.19 -6.95
CA TYR A 81 4.12 -2.67 -8.24
C TYR A 81 2.91 -3.01 -9.09
N SER A 82 2.82 -2.38 -10.27
CA SER A 82 1.79 -2.67 -11.26
C SER A 82 2.45 -3.09 -12.56
N GLU A 83 2.23 -4.34 -12.95
CA GLU A 83 2.55 -4.83 -14.28
C GLU A 83 1.68 -4.15 -15.35
N HIS A 84 2.22 -4.09 -16.56
CA HIS A 84 1.53 -3.63 -17.75
C HIS A 84 0.28 -4.49 -18.00
N PRO A 85 -0.91 -3.90 -18.18
CA PRO A 85 -2.18 -4.64 -18.22
C PRO A 85 -2.27 -5.66 -19.37
N LEU A 86 -1.57 -5.42 -20.47
CA LEU A 86 -1.50 -6.37 -21.60
C LEU A 86 -0.80 -7.70 -21.25
N ARG A 87 0.05 -7.75 -20.21
CA ARG A 87 0.67 -9.02 -19.77
C ARG A 87 -0.40 -10.00 -19.30
N GLU A 88 -1.33 -9.55 -18.47
CA GLU A 88 -2.47 -10.38 -18.01
C GLU A 88 -3.44 -10.72 -19.15
N PHE A 89 -3.69 -9.77 -20.06
CA PHE A 89 -4.51 -10.02 -21.25
C PHE A 89 -3.92 -11.17 -22.10
N HIS A 90 -2.61 -11.11 -22.38
CA HIS A 90 -1.91 -12.15 -23.13
C HIS A 90 -1.83 -13.48 -22.36
N LYS A 91 -1.58 -13.47 -21.05
CA LYS A 91 -1.62 -14.70 -20.22
C LYS A 91 -2.98 -15.41 -20.33
N ARG A 92 -4.09 -14.66 -20.39
CA ARG A 92 -5.44 -15.23 -20.57
C ARG A 92 -5.64 -15.82 -21.96
N ILE A 93 -5.19 -15.13 -23.01
CA ILE A 93 -5.25 -15.65 -24.38
C ILE A 93 -4.47 -16.96 -24.48
N LEU A 94 -3.24 -17.00 -23.96
CA LEU A 94 -2.39 -18.19 -23.98
C LEU A 94 -3.03 -19.38 -23.27
N LYS A 95 -3.74 -19.17 -22.15
CA LYS A 95 -4.45 -20.23 -21.43
C LYS A 95 -5.68 -20.77 -22.18
N GLY A 96 -6.30 -19.98 -23.04
CA GLY A 96 -7.54 -20.33 -23.74
C GLY A 96 -7.38 -20.82 -25.17
N THR A 97 -6.16 -20.88 -25.70
CA THR A 97 -5.92 -21.15 -27.13
C THR A 97 -5.47 -22.60 -27.36
N SER A 98 -6.19 -23.34 -28.20
CA SER A 98 -5.79 -24.66 -28.71
C SER A 98 -4.60 -24.53 -29.69
N GLU A 99 -3.76 -25.57 -29.83
CA GLU A 99 -2.51 -25.58 -30.61
C GLU A 99 -2.62 -25.09 -32.09
N LEU A 100 -3.83 -24.98 -32.64
CA LEU A 100 -4.09 -24.63 -34.04
C LEU A 100 -3.81 -23.15 -34.42
N ASP A 101 -3.66 -22.25 -33.44
CA ASP A 101 -3.55 -20.80 -33.67
C ASP A 101 -2.09 -20.27 -33.57
N GLN A 102 -1.13 -20.99 -34.19
CA GLN A 102 0.29 -20.64 -34.16
C GLN A 102 0.57 -19.17 -34.53
N LYS A 103 -0.19 -18.61 -35.48
CA LYS A 103 -0.06 -17.21 -35.89
C LYS A 103 -0.37 -16.21 -34.78
N LYS A 104 -1.37 -16.49 -33.92
CA LYS A 104 -1.70 -15.63 -32.77
C LYS A 104 -0.62 -15.69 -31.70
N LEU A 105 -0.02 -16.86 -31.50
CA LEU A 105 1.06 -17.04 -30.53
C LEU A 105 2.30 -16.20 -30.89
N VAL A 106 2.64 -16.10 -32.18
CA VAL A 106 3.76 -15.26 -32.64
C VAL A 106 3.49 -13.78 -32.32
N ILE A 107 2.31 -13.27 -32.66
CA ILE A 107 1.93 -11.87 -32.40
C ILE A 107 1.98 -11.55 -30.91
N VAL A 108 1.41 -12.42 -30.07
CA VAL A 108 1.42 -12.26 -28.61
C VAL A 108 2.85 -12.21 -28.07
N LYS A 109 3.73 -13.11 -28.54
CA LYS A 109 5.14 -13.12 -28.14
C LYS A 109 5.85 -11.83 -28.55
N GLU A 110 5.66 -11.36 -29.78
CA GLU A 110 6.25 -10.09 -30.24
C GLU A 110 5.77 -8.89 -29.40
N GLN A 111 4.50 -8.84 -29.05
CA GLN A 111 3.96 -7.78 -28.20
C GLN A 111 4.50 -7.84 -26.78
N LEU A 112 4.63 -9.03 -26.20
CA LEU A 112 5.26 -9.21 -24.88
C LEU A 112 6.72 -8.76 -24.89
N LEU A 113 7.48 -9.12 -25.94
CA LEU A 113 8.85 -8.66 -26.12
C LEU A 113 8.94 -7.12 -26.18
N LYS A 114 8.01 -6.46 -26.87
CA LYS A 114 7.95 -4.99 -26.89
C LYS A 114 7.68 -4.42 -25.50
N ILE A 115 6.77 -5.02 -24.74
CA ILE A 115 6.47 -4.58 -23.37
C ILE A 115 7.70 -4.75 -22.47
N ASP A 116 8.44 -5.85 -22.62
CA ASP A 116 9.68 -6.11 -21.85
C ASP A 116 10.79 -5.09 -22.14
N THR A 117 10.72 -4.37 -23.27
CA THR A 117 11.67 -3.28 -23.59
C THR A 117 11.26 -1.92 -23.03
N LEU A 118 10.06 -1.79 -22.45
CA LEU A 118 9.58 -0.53 -21.89
C LEU A 118 10.27 -0.23 -20.54
N PRO A 119 10.53 1.05 -20.22
CA PRO A 119 11.18 1.44 -18.97
C PRO A 119 10.22 1.36 -17.80
N VAL A 120 10.68 0.88 -16.63
CA VAL A 120 9.89 0.94 -15.40
C VAL A 120 9.78 2.38 -14.91
N LEU A 121 8.55 2.84 -14.68
CA LEU A 121 8.29 4.17 -14.13
C LEU A 121 8.37 4.11 -12.60
N VAL A 122 9.29 4.89 -12.02
CA VAL A 122 9.56 4.89 -10.57
C VAL A 122 9.02 6.16 -9.93
N PHE A 123 8.13 6.02 -8.96
CA PHE A 123 7.54 7.14 -8.21
C PHE A 123 8.05 7.14 -6.77
N ILE A 124 8.68 8.26 -6.39
CA ILE A 124 9.18 8.51 -5.04
C ILE A 124 8.59 9.85 -4.61
N HIS A 125 7.86 9.86 -3.49
CA HIS A 125 7.26 11.09 -2.97
C HIS A 125 8.29 11.98 -2.27
N GLY A 126 7.99 13.27 -2.16
CA GLY A 126 8.80 14.23 -1.39
C GLY A 126 8.49 14.22 0.11
N LEU A 127 9.06 15.16 0.85
CA LEU A 127 8.80 15.30 2.29
C LEU A 127 7.30 15.51 2.57
N GLY A 128 6.75 14.77 3.54
CA GLY A 128 5.32 14.87 3.87
C GLY A 128 4.39 14.20 2.85
N GLY A 129 4.96 13.59 1.81
CA GLY A 129 4.20 12.94 0.75
C GLY A 129 3.82 11.50 1.03
N GLN A 130 3.04 10.94 0.11
CA GLN A 130 2.64 9.53 0.08
C GLN A 130 2.32 9.13 -1.36
N MET A 131 2.37 7.84 -1.67
CA MET A 131 2.14 7.30 -3.01
C MET A 131 0.76 7.68 -3.59
N SER A 132 -0.26 7.83 -2.75
CA SER A 132 -1.62 8.22 -3.20
C SER A 132 -1.66 9.62 -3.83
N GLN A 133 -0.67 10.48 -3.57
CA GLN A 133 -0.57 11.79 -4.25
C GLN A 133 -0.30 11.65 -5.74
N PHE A 134 0.29 10.53 -6.18
CA PHE A 134 0.50 10.25 -7.59
C PHE A 134 -0.72 9.63 -8.27
N GLU A 135 -1.86 9.45 -7.59
CA GLU A 135 -3.03 8.75 -8.14
C GLU A 135 -3.42 9.19 -9.56
N PRO A 136 -3.57 10.49 -9.88
CA PRO A 136 -3.95 10.90 -11.22
C PRO A 136 -2.93 10.46 -12.28
N ILE A 137 -1.64 10.52 -11.95
CA ILE A 137 -0.55 10.17 -12.86
C ILE A 137 -0.43 8.65 -12.99
N LEU A 138 -0.59 7.91 -11.88
CA LEU A 138 -0.60 6.45 -11.88
C LEU A 138 -1.74 5.89 -12.74
N GLN A 139 -2.91 6.53 -12.73
CA GLN A 139 -4.05 6.10 -13.54
C GLN A 139 -3.76 6.23 -15.04
N GLU A 140 -3.16 7.33 -15.48
CA GLU A 140 -2.83 7.57 -16.88
C GLU A 140 -1.67 6.68 -17.36
N LEU A 141 -0.58 6.61 -16.59
CA LEU A 141 0.65 5.94 -17.01
C LEU A 141 0.63 4.41 -16.86
N ARG A 142 -0.35 3.86 -16.14
CA ARG A 142 -0.51 2.40 -15.97
C ARG A 142 -0.62 1.64 -17.29
N ASN A 143 -1.21 2.27 -18.31
CA ASN A 143 -1.39 1.63 -19.62
C ASN A 143 -0.17 1.78 -20.53
N CYS A 144 0.86 2.50 -20.08
CA CYS A 144 2.03 2.84 -20.88
C CYS A 144 3.25 2.00 -20.50
N SER A 145 3.43 1.65 -19.22
CA SER A 145 4.58 0.85 -18.77
C SER A 145 4.34 0.16 -17.43
N ASP A 146 5.27 -0.73 -17.06
CA ASP A 146 5.38 -1.25 -15.71
C ASP A 146 5.69 -0.10 -14.74
N MET A 147 5.06 -0.10 -13.56
CA MET A 147 5.19 0.97 -12.58
C MET A 147 5.63 0.44 -11.22
N PHE A 148 6.51 1.19 -10.56
CA PHE A 148 6.95 0.96 -9.20
C PHE A 148 6.82 2.25 -8.39
N ALA A 149 6.23 2.20 -7.21
CA ALA A 149 6.15 3.33 -6.30
C ALA A 149 6.47 2.90 -4.86
N ILE A 150 6.97 3.83 -4.06
CA ILE A 150 7.42 3.54 -2.70
C ILE A 150 7.05 4.66 -1.73
N ASP A 151 6.53 4.28 -0.56
CA ASP A 151 6.33 5.18 0.58
C ASP A 151 7.58 5.12 1.45
N LEU A 152 8.22 6.26 1.69
CA LEU A 152 9.40 6.32 2.56
C LEU A 152 9.05 5.89 3.99
N PRO A 153 10.02 5.37 4.78
CA PRO A 153 9.76 4.88 6.13
C PRO A 153 9.05 5.91 7.02
N GLY A 154 7.92 5.52 7.62
CA GLY A 154 7.11 6.39 8.47
C GLY A 154 6.13 7.31 7.75
N PHE A 155 6.03 7.24 6.42
CA PHE A 155 5.02 7.91 5.60
C PHE A 155 4.02 6.90 5.01
N GLY A 156 2.82 7.39 4.68
CA GLY A 156 1.75 6.58 4.09
C GLY A 156 1.49 5.29 4.87
N ASN A 157 1.55 4.16 4.17
CA ASN A 157 1.35 2.83 4.78
C ASN A 157 2.65 2.14 5.23
N SER A 158 3.80 2.81 5.09
CA SER A 158 5.07 2.32 5.63
C SER A 158 5.07 2.44 7.14
N LYS A 159 5.31 1.32 7.84
CA LYS A 159 5.37 1.35 9.30
C LYS A 159 6.49 2.27 9.74
N ARG A 160 6.19 3.11 10.75
CA ARG A 160 7.25 3.81 11.47
C ARG A 160 8.19 2.76 12.09
N PRO A 161 9.51 3.00 12.12
CA PRO A 161 10.41 2.22 12.96
C PRO A 161 9.88 2.16 14.39
N SER A 162 10.16 1.08 15.13
CA SER A 162 9.62 0.83 16.48
C SER A 162 9.74 2.05 17.42
N ARG A 163 8.76 2.26 18.31
CA ARG A 163 8.80 3.34 19.34
C ARG A 163 9.96 3.15 20.33
N ASN A 164 10.48 1.93 20.46
CA ASN A 164 11.66 1.59 21.26
C ASN A 164 12.97 1.64 20.44
N ASP A 165 12.93 2.15 19.21
CA ASP A 165 14.14 2.45 18.44
C ASP A 165 14.84 3.64 19.11
N PRO A 166 16.05 3.48 19.69
CA PRO A 166 16.76 4.56 20.35
C PRO A 166 17.18 5.68 19.38
N SER A 167 17.05 5.50 18.06
CA SER A 167 17.19 6.60 17.11
C SER A 167 16.03 7.61 17.17
N LYS A 168 14.86 7.25 17.75
CA LYS A 168 13.78 8.19 18.08
C LYS A 168 14.10 9.11 19.26
N THR A 169 15.22 8.88 19.96
CA THR A 169 15.74 9.84 20.94
C THR A 169 16.41 11.04 20.27
N LEU A 170 16.51 11.07 18.94
CA LEU A 170 16.55 12.34 18.22
C LEU A 170 15.18 12.98 18.35
N LYS A 171 15.01 13.74 19.45
CA LYS A 171 14.07 14.85 19.49
C LYS A 171 14.30 15.60 18.18
N PHE A 172 13.37 15.51 17.23
CA PHE A 172 13.17 16.63 16.32
C PHE A 172 12.80 17.76 17.26
N SER A 173 13.81 18.56 17.63
CA SER A 173 13.61 19.85 18.24
C SER A 173 12.51 20.49 17.44
N SER A 174 11.41 20.82 18.11
CA SER A 174 10.44 21.78 17.60
C SER A 174 11.22 22.91 16.93
N LEU A 175 11.22 22.92 15.61
CA LEU A 175 11.68 24.07 14.86
C LEU A 175 10.51 25.06 14.94
N SER A 176 10.71 26.03 15.85
CA SER A 176 9.94 27.26 16.08
C SER A 176 8.44 27.14 16.24
#